data_AF-A0AAU0TY75-F1
#
_entry.id   AF-A0AAU0TY75-F1
#
_cell.length_a   1.000
_cell.length_b   1.000
_cell.length_c   1.000
_cell.angle_alpha   90.00
_cell.angle_beta   90.00
_cell.angle_gamma   90.00
#
_symmetry.space_group_name_H-M   'P 1'
#
loop_
_entity.id
_entity.type
_entity.pdbx_description
1 polymer ?
#
loop_
_entity_poly.entity_id
_entity_poly.type
_entity_poly.pdbx_seq_one_letter_code
_entity_poly.pdbx_strand_id
1 'polypeptide(L)'
;MTGYDFGFAVLNEGISCSSEILNLGFSIVGVEQPRAGIPVVKYGAATKETHGVIEAYPSKDLPMVYPSLNNQTYFLKAFCITPVPGGEQIISDQGDSGSVWINPATHKVVGLHVGGLKDQAEVAVAHSIVDILDKLGLELFTQ
;
A
#
# COMPACT_ATOMS: atom_id res chain seq x y z
N MET A 1 17.24 12.93 3.71
CA MET A 1 15.88 13.41 3.40
C MET A 1 14.99 12.20 3.36
N THR A 2 13.89 12.24 4.10
CA THR A 2 12.85 11.22 4.07
C THR A 2 12.05 11.37 2.77
N GLY A 3 11.98 10.29 1.99
CA GLY A 3 11.28 10.25 0.71
C GLY A 3 9.88 9.65 0.82
N TYR A 4 9.09 9.92 -0.21
CA TYR A 4 7.86 9.20 -0.51
C TYR A 4 7.94 8.64 -1.92
N ASP A 5 7.32 7.50 -2.13
CA ASP A 5 7.12 6.85 -3.42
C ASP A 5 5.61 6.79 -3.72
N PHE A 6 5.15 7.74 -4.53
CA PHE A 6 3.78 7.79 -5.00
C PHE A 6 3.73 8.41 -6.39
N GLY A 7 2.66 8.11 -7.10
CA GLY A 7 2.24 8.81 -8.31
C GLY A 7 0.73 8.90 -8.35
N PHE A 8 0.20 9.86 -9.10
CA PHE A 8 -1.22 9.93 -9.43
C PHE A 8 -1.37 10.23 -10.92
N ALA A 9 -2.49 9.80 -11.49
CA ALA A 9 -2.83 10.07 -12.87
C ALA A 9 -4.11 10.91 -12.91
N VAL A 10 -4.17 11.83 -13.87
CA VAL A 10 -5.39 12.57 -14.18
C VAL A 10 -6.21 11.73 -15.14
N LEU A 11 -7.48 11.49 -14.81
CA LEU A 11 -8.40 10.79 -15.69
C LEU A 11 -8.92 11.76 -16.76
N ASN A 12 -8.89 11.33 -18.02
CA ASN A 12 -9.50 12.09 -19.12
C ASN A 12 -11.02 12.12 -18.99
N GLU A 13 -11.64 13.12 -19.60
CA GLU A 13 -13.09 13.19 -19.73
C GLU A 13 -13.65 11.90 -20.35
N GLY A 14 -14.75 11.41 -19.79
CA GLY A 14 -15.42 10.18 -20.22
C GLY A 14 -14.87 8.88 -19.59
N ILE A 15 -13.75 8.91 -18.87
CA ILE A 15 -13.30 7.77 -18.07
C ILE A 15 -14.12 7.72 -16.78
N SER A 16 -14.84 6.61 -16.57
CA SER A 16 -15.53 6.35 -15.30
C SER A 16 -14.56 5.80 -14.27
N CYS A 17 -14.71 6.21 -13.01
CA CYS A 17 -14.03 5.62 -11.87
C CYS A 17 -15.06 4.95 -10.93
N SER A 18 -14.58 4.01 -10.12
CA SER A 18 -15.36 3.31 -9.10
C SER A 18 -14.52 3.25 -7.82
N SER A 19 -15.19 3.21 -6.67
CA SER A 19 -14.58 2.93 -5.38
C SER A 19 -14.41 1.43 -5.11
N GLU A 20 -14.86 0.56 -6.02
CA GLU A 20 -14.69 -0.89 -5.93
C GLU A 20 -13.27 -1.31 -6.30
N ILE A 21 -12.78 -2.33 -5.59
CA ILE A 21 -11.51 -2.99 -5.88
C ILE A 21 -11.79 -4.41 -6.33
N LEU A 22 -11.11 -4.82 -7.40
CA LEU A 22 -11.27 -6.13 -8.01
C LEU A 22 -11.24 -7.25 -6.97
N ASN A 23 -12.22 -8.15 -7.06
CA ASN A 23 -12.33 -9.37 -6.26
C ASN A 23 -12.54 -9.21 -4.75
N LEU A 24 -12.59 -7.98 -4.20
CA LEU A 24 -12.77 -7.80 -2.75
C LEU A 24 -14.23 -7.83 -2.29
N GLY A 25 -15.19 -7.64 -3.21
CA GLY A 25 -16.61 -7.73 -2.91
C GLY A 25 -17.17 -6.58 -2.06
N PHE A 26 -16.41 -5.48 -1.91
CA PHE A 26 -16.84 -4.26 -1.23
C PHE A 26 -16.25 -3.01 -1.90
N SER A 27 -16.92 -1.88 -1.67
CA SER A 27 -16.45 -0.55 -2.04
C SER A 27 -15.66 0.11 -0.92
N ILE A 28 -14.68 0.92 -1.31
CA ILE A 28 -13.92 1.73 -0.37
C ILE A 28 -14.78 2.89 0.15
N VAL A 29 -14.80 3.09 1.47
CA VAL A 29 -15.64 4.12 2.13
C VAL A 29 -14.84 5.27 2.74
N GLY A 30 -13.51 5.28 2.60
CA GLY A 30 -12.66 6.34 3.11
C GLY A 30 -11.22 5.89 3.35
N VAL A 31 -10.52 6.67 4.16
CA VAL A 31 -9.13 6.40 4.58
C VAL A 31 -9.01 6.36 6.11
N GLU A 32 -8.01 5.63 6.60
CA GLU A 32 -7.63 5.67 8.00
C GLU A 32 -6.12 5.56 8.20
N GLN A 33 -5.65 6.02 9.35
CA GLN A 33 -4.23 5.96 9.68
C GLN A 33 -3.82 4.50 9.99
N PRO A 34 -2.69 4.01 9.43
CA PRO A 34 -2.11 2.72 9.79
C PRO A 34 -1.82 2.59 11.29
N ARG A 35 -2.20 1.42 11.83
CA ARG A 35 -1.93 1.04 13.22
C ARG A 35 -1.50 -0.42 13.27
N ALA A 36 -0.57 -0.71 14.18
CA ALA A 36 -0.10 -2.06 14.42
C ALA A 36 -1.25 -3.04 14.72
N GLY A 37 -1.16 -4.25 14.16
CA GLY A 37 -2.10 -5.33 14.40
C GLY A 37 -3.39 -5.27 13.56
N ILE A 38 -3.56 -4.25 12.72
CA ILE A 38 -4.71 -4.20 11.78
C ILE A 38 -4.49 -5.25 10.68
N PRO A 39 -5.43 -6.19 10.47
CA PRO A 39 -5.46 -7.01 9.26
C PRO A 39 -5.76 -6.13 8.05
N VAL A 40 -5.07 -6.38 6.94
CA VAL A 40 -5.27 -5.67 5.69
C VAL A 40 -5.33 -6.64 4.52
N VAL A 41 -6.06 -6.24 3.49
CA VAL A 41 -6.17 -6.93 2.22
C VAL A 41 -5.76 -5.99 1.08
N LYS A 42 -5.21 -6.56 0.01
CA LYS A 42 -4.85 -5.85 -1.22
C LYS A 42 -5.22 -6.71 -2.42
N TYR A 43 -5.53 -6.07 -3.55
CA TYR A 43 -5.53 -6.73 -4.85
C TYR A 43 -4.41 -6.18 -5.73
N GLY A 44 -3.40 -7.02 -6.00
CA GLY A 44 -2.28 -6.73 -6.89
C GLY A 44 -2.42 -7.35 -8.28
N ALA A 45 -1.81 -6.75 -9.31
CA ALA A 45 -1.85 -7.32 -10.65
C ALA A 45 -1.11 -8.67 -10.72
N ALA A 46 -0.01 -8.81 -9.96
CA ALA A 46 0.83 -10.01 -9.93
C ALA A 46 0.29 -11.03 -8.92
N THR A 47 0.11 -10.61 -7.67
CA THR A 47 -0.26 -11.53 -6.57
C THR A 47 -1.75 -11.74 -6.38
N LYS A 48 -2.60 -10.98 -7.09
CA LYS A 48 -4.06 -10.98 -6.88
C LYS A 48 -4.39 -10.56 -5.45
N GLU A 49 -5.37 -11.20 -4.84
CA GLU A 49 -5.82 -10.90 -3.50
C GLU A 49 -4.85 -11.48 -2.46
N THR A 50 -4.20 -10.61 -1.68
CA THR A 50 -3.30 -11.02 -0.59
C THR A 50 -3.69 -10.35 0.72
N HIS A 51 -3.38 -11.04 1.82
CA HIS A 51 -3.75 -10.63 3.18
C HIS A 51 -2.50 -10.49 4.04
N GLY A 52 -2.50 -9.47 4.90
CA GLY A 52 -1.40 -9.22 5.82
C GLY A 52 -1.84 -8.54 7.10
N VAL A 53 -0.87 -8.23 7.96
CA VAL A 53 -1.06 -7.51 9.22
C VAL A 53 -0.07 -6.36 9.28
N ILE A 54 -0.56 -5.16 9.59
CA ILE A 54 0.28 -3.98 9.75
C ILE A 54 1.19 -4.16 10.97
N GLU A 55 2.48 -3.98 10.78
CA GLU A 55 3.44 -3.86 11.87
C GLU A 55 3.41 -2.44 12.47
N ALA A 56 3.95 -2.27 13.67
CA ALA A 56 4.15 -0.93 14.21
C ALA A 56 5.01 -0.09 13.26
N TYR A 57 4.72 1.22 13.19
CA TYR A 57 5.59 2.12 12.46
C TYR A 57 7.02 1.98 12.97
N PRO A 58 8.00 1.79 12.07
CA PRO A 58 9.38 1.75 12.47
C PRO A 58 9.76 3.12 13.06
N SER A 59 10.63 3.11 14.08
CA SER A 59 11.15 4.33 14.71
C SER A 59 12.08 5.14 13.79
N LYS A 60 12.38 4.60 12.60
CA LYS A 60 13.24 5.17 11.57
C LYS A 60 12.63 4.90 10.20
N ASP A 61 12.96 5.74 9.23
CA ASP A 61 12.60 5.52 7.83
C ASP A 61 13.13 4.18 7.30
N LEU A 62 12.36 3.53 6.44
CA LEU A 62 12.69 2.21 5.89
C LEU A 62 13.62 2.34 4.68
N PRO A 63 14.69 1.54 4.61
CA PRO A 63 15.55 1.50 3.43
C PRO A 63 14.84 0.75 2.30
N MET A 64 14.72 1.40 1.15
CA MET A 64 14.21 0.81 -0.09
C MET A 64 15.28 0.87 -1.16
N VAL A 65 15.59 -0.28 -1.78
CA VAL A 65 16.55 -0.38 -2.87
C VAL A 65 15.80 -0.39 -4.18
N TYR A 66 16.19 0.48 -5.11
CA TYR A 66 15.59 0.56 -6.43
C TYR A 66 16.57 0.02 -7.49
N PRO A 67 16.37 -1.21 -7.99
CA PRO A 67 17.27 -1.79 -8.98
C PRO A 67 17.33 -0.98 -10.28
N SER A 68 16.21 -0.39 -10.69
CA SER A 68 16.10 0.49 -11.86
C SER A 68 16.89 1.79 -11.74
N LEU A 69 17.29 2.18 -10.53
CA LEU A 69 18.05 3.39 -10.24
C LEU A 69 19.48 3.04 -9.81
N ASN A 70 20.15 2.14 -10.53
CA ASN A 70 21.51 1.67 -10.24
C ASN A 70 21.68 1.14 -8.80
N ASN A 71 20.66 0.43 -8.28
CA ASN A 71 20.62 -0.07 -6.90
C ASN A 71 20.73 1.03 -5.83
N GLN A 72 20.31 2.25 -6.14
CA GLN A 72 20.30 3.33 -5.17
C GLN A 72 19.32 3.01 -4.03
N THR A 73 19.75 3.32 -2.80
CA THR A 73 18.93 3.19 -1.61
C THR A 73 18.31 4.52 -1.24
N TYR A 74 17.00 4.53 -1.04
CA TYR A 74 16.23 5.66 -0.51
C TYR A 74 15.62 5.28 0.83
N PHE A 75 15.46 6.27 1.71
CA PHE A 75 14.83 6.07 3.00
C PHE A 75 13.42 6.65 2.97
N LEU A 76 12.43 5.80 3.21
CA LEU A 76 11.01 6.11 3.02
C LEU A 76 10.30 6.22 4.37
N LYS A 77 9.41 7.21 4.50
CA LYS A 77 8.44 7.24 5.60
C LYS A 77 7.33 6.23 5.33
N ALA A 78 7.55 5.00 5.74
CA ALA A 78 6.67 3.87 5.41
C ALA A 78 6.46 2.97 6.62
N PHE A 79 5.50 2.06 6.50
CA PHE A 79 5.23 0.99 7.45
C PHE A 79 5.33 -0.37 6.75
N CYS A 80 5.56 -1.40 7.56
CA CYS A 80 5.63 -2.78 7.09
C CYS A 80 4.27 -3.48 7.25
N ILE A 81 3.99 -4.39 6.34
CA ILE A 81 2.92 -5.37 6.44
C ILE A 81 3.56 -6.75 6.34
N THR A 82 3.23 -7.63 7.29
CA THR A 82 3.67 -9.03 7.29
C THR A 82 2.55 -9.98 6.91
N PRO A 83 2.86 -11.19 6.43
CA PRO A 83 1.86 -12.22 6.19
C PRO A 83 1.05 -12.54 7.44
N VAL A 84 -0.22 -12.88 7.26
CA VAL A 84 -1.02 -13.45 8.35
C VAL A 84 -0.40 -14.80 8.77
N PRO A 85 -0.23 -15.08 10.08
CA PRO A 85 0.27 -16.38 10.53
C PRO A 85 -0.56 -17.55 9.99
N GLY A 86 0.10 -18.49 9.29
CA GLY A 86 -0.55 -19.63 8.64
C GLY A 86 -1.25 -19.32 7.31
N GLY A 87 -1.19 -18.07 6.83
CA GLY A 87 -1.68 -17.64 5.52
C GLY A 87 -0.64 -17.73 4.40
N GLU A 88 -0.95 -17.10 3.26
CA GLU A 88 -0.01 -16.96 2.15
C GLU A 88 1.20 -16.12 2.56
N GLN A 89 2.41 -16.62 2.28
CA GLN A 89 3.65 -15.96 2.70
C GLN A 89 4.18 -14.95 1.68
N ILE A 90 3.71 -15.02 0.43
CA ILE A 90 4.06 -14.08 -0.64
C ILE A 90 2.90 -13.09 -0.78
N ILE A 91 3.03 -11.93 -0.15
CA ILE A 91 1.96 -10.91 -0.13
C ILE A 91 2.24 -9.73 -1.07
N SER A 92 3.40 -9.73 -1.73
CA SER A 92 3.88 -8.70 -2.64
C SER A 92 4.82 -9.30 -3.69
N ASP A 93 4.69 -8.84 -4.94
CA ASP A 93 5.64 -9.15 -6.00
C ASP A 93 5.72 -7.99 -7.03
N GLN A 94 6.70 -8.04 -7.93
CA GLN A 94 6.86 -7.09 -9.01
C GLN A 94 5.59 -7.01 -9.86
N GLY A 95 5.04 -5.80 -10.00
CA GLY A 95 3.77 -5.53 -10.69
C GLY A 95 2.64 -5.14 -9.75
N ASP A 96 2.82 -5.31 -8.44
CA ASP A 96 1.84 -4.87 -7.45
C ASP A 96 1.97 -3.39 -7.05
N SER A 97 3.11 -2.75 -7.32
CA SER A 97 3.37 -1.36 -6.95
C SER A 97 2.21 -0.42 -7.34
N GLY A 98 1.79 0.42 -6.41
CA GLY A 98 0.65 1.33 -6.60
C GLY A 98 -0.72 0.76 -6.23
N SER A 99 -0.84 -0.55 -5.94
CA SER A 99 -2.07 -1.09 -5.33
C SER A 99 -2.24 -0.59 -3.89
N VAL A 100 -3.47 -0.69 -3.35
CA VAL A 100 -3.82 -0.16 -2.03
C VAL A 100 -4.06 -1.27 -1.01
N TRP A 101 -3.61 -1.05 0.22
CA TRP A 101 -3.92 -1.88 1.39
C TRP A 101 -5.15 -1.34 2.10
N ILE A 102 -6.12 -2.21 2.37
CA ILE A 102 -7.44 -1.86 2.89
C ILE A 102 -7.69 -2.66 4.17
N ASN A 103 -8.26 -2.01 5.19
CA ASN A 103 -8.78 -2.72 6.34
C ASN A 103 -10.14 -3.33 6.00
N PRO A 104 -10.27 -4.68 5.93
CA PRO A 104 -11.51 -5.32 5.52
C PRO A 104 -12.63 -5.18 6.56
N ALA A 105 -12.35 -4.78 7.80
CA ALA A 105 -13.38 -4.55 8.81
C ALA A 105 -14.04 -3.18 8.70
N THR A 106 -13.33 -2.18 8.15
CA THR A 106 -13.81 -0.80 8.02
C THR A 106 -14.03 -0.36 6.57
N HIS A 107 -13.54 -1.15 5.61
CA HIS A 107 -13.48 -0.83 4.18
C HIS A 107 -12.73 0.47 3.87
N LYS A 108 -11.77 0.85 4.72
CA LYS A 108 -10.96 2.06 4.55
C LYS A 108 -9.58 1.71 4.05
N VAL A 109 -9.07 2.53 3.13
CA VAL A 109 -7.68 2.44 2.67
C VAL A 109 -6.76 2.88 3.79
N VAL A 110 -5.71 2.12 4.00
CA VAL A 110 -4.71 2.37 5.03
C VAL A 110 -3.37 2.77 4.42
N GLY A 111 -3.00 2.18 3.28
CA GLY A 111 -1.74 2.53 2.64
C GLY A 111 -1.65 2.28 1.15
N LEU A 112 -0.68 2.95 0.54
CA LEU A 112 -0.26 2.79 -0.85
C LEU A 112 0.95 1.85 -0.89
N HIS A 113 0.84 0.75 -1.62
CA HIS A 113 1.89 -0.26 -1.72
C HIS A 113 3.07 0.24 -2.56
N VAL A 114 4.27 0.11 -2.00
CA VAL A 114 5.55 0.46 -2.65
C VAL A 114 6.16 -0.78 -3.29
N GLY A 115 6.47 -1.79 -2.46
CA GLY A 115 7.12 -3.03 -2.87
C GLY A 115 7.48 -3.89 -1.66
N GLY A 116 8.36 -4.88 -1.84
CA GLY A 116 8.89 -5.71 -0.76
C GLY A 116 10.08 -5.05 -0.03
N LEU A 117 10.30 -5.43 1.22
CA LEU A 117 11.47 -5.00 1.99
C LEU A 117 12.71 -5.79 1.55
N LYS A 118 13.86 -5.11 1.47
CA LYS A 118 15.13 -5.75 1.14
C LYS A 118 15.45 -6.87 2.14
N ASP A 119 15.88 -8.02 1.62
CA ASP A 119 16.27 -9.22 2.39
C ASP A 119 15.12 -9.84 3.22
N GLN A 120 13.89 -9.36 3.05
CA GLN A 120 12.65 -9.83 3.69
C GLN A 120 11.51 -9.75 2.66
N ALA A 121 11.55 -10.62 1.66
CA ALA A 121 10.65 -10.57 0.50
C ALA A 121 9.16 -10.79 0.87
N GLU A 122 8.91 -11.45 1.99
CA GLU A 122 7.59 -11.65 2.59
C GLU A 122 7.01 -10.37 3.20
N VAL A 123 7.85 -9.36 3.50
CA VAL A 123 7.42 -8.12 4.12
C VAL A 123 7.11 -7.09 3.04
N ALA A 124 5.86 -6.65 3.00
CA ALA A 124 5.46 -5.55 2.13
C ALA A 124 5.70 -4.20 2.81
N VAL A 125 6.03 -3.19 2.01
CA VAL A 125 6.24 -1.81 2.43
C VAL A 125 5.14 -0.94 1.82
N ALA A 126 4.59 -0.03 2.62
CA ALA A 126 3.57 0.91 2.18
C ALA A 126 3.71 2.29 2.84
N HIS A 127 3.27 3.31 2.12
CA HIS A 127 3.08 4.65 2.66
C HIS A 127 1.68 4.82 3.24
N SER A 128 1.52 5.64 4.29
CA SER A 128 0.18 6.05 4.74
C SER A 128 -0.55 6.77 3.61
N ILE A 129 -1.75 6.29 3.27
CA ILE A 129 -2.56 6.95 2.25
C ILE A 129 -3.04 8.32 2.73
N VAL A 130 -3.26 8.47 4.04
CA VAL A 130 -3.68 9.73 4.66
C VAL A 130 -2.58 10.78 4.47
N ASP A 131 -1.33 10.42 4.76
CA ASP A 131 -0.19 11.31 4.61
C ASP A 131 0.06 11.69 3.13
N ILE A 132 -0.15 10.75 2.21
CA ILE A 132 -0.04 11.02 0.76
C ILE A 132 -1.11 12.01 0.29
N LEU A 133 -2.37 11.76 0.65
CA LEU A 133 -3.50 12.61 0.25
C LEU A 133 -3.37 14.03 0.82
N ASP A 134 -3.02 14.16 2.10
CA ASP A 134 -2.74 15.46 2.74
C ASP A 134 -1.61 16.21 2.02
N LYS A 135 -0.52 15.51 1.71
CA LYS A 135 0.63 16.10 1.01
C LYS A 135 0.31 16.58 -0.41
N LEU A 136 -0.64 15.92 -1.08
CA LEU A 136 -1.07 16.25 -2.43
C LEU A 136 -2.26 17.23 -2.46
N GLY A 137 -2.92 17.47 -1.33
CA GLY A 137 -4.18 18.22 -1.28
C GLY A 137 -5.29 17.53 -2.07
N LEU A 138 -5.33 16.18 -2.03
CA LEU A 138 -6.32 15.36 -2.73
C LEU A 138 -7.26 14.69 -1.74
N GLU A 139 -8.47 14.36 -2.22
CA GLU A 139 -9.45 13.58 -1.48
C GLU A 139 -9.70 12.23 -2.17
N LEU A 140 -10.06 11.22 -1.38
CA LEU A 140 -10.38 9.91 -1.89
C LEU A 140 -11.79 9.90 -2.50
N PHE A 141 -11.91 9.35 -3.71
CA PHE A 141 -13.19 9.04 -4.32
C PHE A 141 -13.86 7.83 -3.64
N THR A 142 -15.12 7.95 -3.23
CA THR A 142 -15.85 6.94 -2.42
C THR A 142 -17.28 6.69 -2.90
N GLN A 143 -17.63 7.06 -4.14
CA GLN A 143 -18.97 6.81 -4.68
C GLN A 143 -19.16 5.36 -5.15
#